data_AF-A0AA40SR42-F1
#
_entry.id   AF-A0AA40SR42-F1
#
_cell.length_a   1.000
_cell.length_b   1.000
_cell.length_c   1.000
_cell.angle_alpha   90.00
_cell.angle_beta   90.00
_cell.angle_gamma   90.00
#
_symmetry.space_group_name_H-M   'P 1'
#
loop_
_entity.id
_entity.type
_entity.pdbx_description
1 polymer ?
#
loop_
_entity_poly.entity_id
_entity_poly.type
_entity_poly.pdbx_seq_one_letter_code
_entity_poly.pdbx_strand_id
1 'polypeptide(L)'
;MKTIDGKKMTQRAATEPVGSALRIAPGFVATATDDTTGIETTLEAHYDADASRYIVTTIVSRGIRPGFDEVALRHTAPQAILQIAIPHCIAVHLANEGKHAWVTIAELSQSEGRIIPQWMAAEVVKRGSKNERMEVIQILYGASALAGLPPTKTVQLELNVPHRTASDWIGKARTAGLLKGMSYTPGRQADD
;
A
#
# COMPACT_ATOMS: atom_id res chain seq x y z
N MET A 1 1.63 -12.88 -5.48
CA MET A 1 0.63 -11.88 -5.91
C MET A 1 0.20 -12.12 -7.34
N LYS A 2 -1.12 -12.22 -7.56
CA LYS A 2 -1.73 -12.37 -8.89
C LYS A 2 -2.84 -11.34 -9.10
N THR A 3 -3.15 -11.05 -10.35
CA THR A 3 -4.39 -10.34 -10.75
C THR A 3 -5.60 -11.27 -10.57
N ILE A 4 -6.82 -10.73 -10.66
CA ILE A 4 -8.07 -11.51 -10.56
C ILE A 4 -8.17 -12.58 -11.65
N ASP A 5 -7.63 -12.34 -12.85
CA ASP A 5 -7.54 -13.31 -13.95
C ASP A 5 -6.35 -14.30 -13.81
N GLY A 6 -5.66 -14.30 -12.66
CA GLY A 6 -4.63 -15.28 -12.32
C GLY A 6 -3.24 -15.01 -12.92
N LYS A 7 -3.03 -13.89 -13.62
CA LYS A 7 -1.71 -13.48 -14.14
C LYS A 7 -0.82 -12.97 -13.01
N LYS A 8 0.50 -12.98 -13.24
CA LYS A 8 1.46 -12.39 -12.31
C LYS A 8 1.17 -10.90 -12.14
N MET A 9 1.10 -10.43 -10.89
CA MET A 9 0.96 -9.00 -10.60
C MET A 9 2.23 -8.25 -11.05
N THR A 10 2.04 -7.18 -11.82
CA THR A 10 3.09 -6.28 -12.32
C THR A 10 2.52 -4.87 -12.40
N GLN A 11 3.36 -3.84 -12.58
CA GLN A 11 2.92 -2.45 -12.76
C GLN A 11 1.87 -2.27 -13.87
N ARG A 12 1.86 -3.15 -14.88
CA ARG A 12 0.89 -3.08 -16.00
C ARG A 12 -0.55 -3.39 -15.56
N ALA A 13 -0.70 -4.12 -14.47
CA ALA A 13 -2.02 -4.40 -13.90
C ALA A 13 -2.58 -3.20 -13.12
N ALA A 14 -1.75 -2.21 -12.78
CA ALA A 14 -2.18 -0.99 -12.13
C ALA A 14 -2.80 -0.01 -13.14
N THR A 15 -4.10 -0.19 -13.42
CA THR A 15 -4.83 0.56 -14.45
C THR A 15 -5.70 1.67 -13.89
N GLU A 16 -6.06 1.61 -12.60
CA GLU A 16 -7.00 2.56 -12.01
C GLU A 16 -6.25 3.73 -11.37
N PRO A 17 -6.49 4.98 -11.80
CA PRO A 17 -5.79 6.14 -11.25
C PRO A 17 -6.31 6.48 -9.85
N VAL A 18 -5.39 6.74 -8.92
CA VAL A 18 -5.70 7.22 -7.57
C VAL A 18 -4.90 8.49 -7.31
N GLY A 19 -5.57 9.65 -7.34
CA GLY A 19 -4.90 10.93 -7.41
C GLY A 19 -4.14 11.12 -8.73
N SER A 20 -3.05 11.90 -8.69
CA SER A 20 -2.26 12.28 -9.87
C SER A 20 -0.98 11.47 -10.06
N ALA A 21 -0.39 10.94 -8.99
CA ALA A 21 0.90 10.23 -9.04
C ALA A 21 0.79 8.69 -8.96
N LEU A 22 -0.39 8.14 -8.68
CA LEU A 22 -0.57 6.71 -8.41
C LEU A 22 -1.54 6.07 -9.40
N ARG A 23 -1.24 4.82 -9.74
CA ARG A 23 -2.21 3.87 -10.28
C ARG A 23 -2.24 2.64 -9.41
N ILE A 24 -3.39 1.99 -9.35
CA ILE A 24 -3.59 0.78 -8.58
C ILE A 24 -4.20 -0.32 -9.44
N ALA A 25 -3.96 -1.58 -9.07
CA ALA A 25 -4.69 -2.68 -9.65
C ALA A 25 -6.13 -2.66 -9.14
N PRO A 26 -7.15 -2.79 -10.01
CA PRO A 26 -8.56 -2.74 -9.58
C PRO A 26 -8.91 -3.90 -8.65
N GLY A 27 -8.19 -5.02 -8.74
CA GLY A 27 -8.29 -6.13 -7.80
C GLY A 27 -7.10 -7.08 -7.89
N PHE A 28 -6.96 -7.94 -6.89
CA PHE A 28 -5.87 -8.89 -6.80
C PHE A 28 -6.23 -10.14 -5.99
N VAL A 29 -5.42 -11.17 -6.19
CA VAL A 29 -5.40 -12.38 -5.36
C VAL A 29 -4.04 -12.48 -4.66
N ALA A 30 -4.09 -12.59 -3.33
CA ALA A 30 -2.93 -12.80 -2.48
C ALA A 30 -3.00 -14.18 -1.82
N THR A 31 -1.88 -14.88 -1.79
CA THR A 31 -1.76 -16.17 -1.11
C THR A 31 -0.59 -16.07 -0.13
N ALA A 32 -0.83 -16.46 1.12
CA ALA A 32 0.18 -16.58 2.16
C ALA A 32 0.17 -18.01 2.70
N THR A 33 1.37 -18.54 2.91
CA THR A 33 1.57 -19.88 3.47
C THR A 33 2.26 -19.73 4.82
N ASP A 34 1.71 -20.38 5.83
CA ASP A 34 2.34 -20.54 7.13
C ASP A 34 2.83 -21.98 7.27
N ASP A 35 4.15 -22.15 7.10
CA ASP A 35 4.81 -23.46 7.22
C ASP A 35 4.78 -24.01 8.65
N THR A 36 4.61 -23.16 9.66
CA THR A 36 4.57 -23.56 11.06
C THR A 36 3.26 -24.27 11.37
N THR A 37 2.13 -23.72 10.89
CA THR A 37 0.80 -24.32 11.07
C THR A 37 0.43 -25.29 9.95
N GLY A 38 1.03 -25.15 8.77
CA GLY A 38 0.69 -25.93 7.57
C GLY A 38 -0.58 -25.44 6.88
N ILE A 39 -0.89 -24.15 7.02
CA ILE A 39 -2.09 -23.51 6.48
C ILE A 39 -1.70 -22.55 5.36
N GLU A 40 -2.43 -22.63 4.25
CA GLU A 40 -2.40 -21.63 3.19
C GLU A 40 -3.69 -20.82 3.22
N THR A 41 -3.55 -19.50 3.22
CA THR A 41 -4.65 -18.54 3.14
C THR A 41 -4.57 -17.78 1.83
N THR A 42 -5.62 -17.86 1.02
CA THR A 42 -5.79 -17.06 -0.18
C THR A 42 -6.91 -16.06 0.04
N LEU A 43 -6.66 -14.79 -0.31
CA LEU A 43 -7.69 -13.76 -0.33
C LEU A 43 -7.81 -13.12 -1.71
N GLU A 44 -9.02 -12.67 -1.99
CA GLU A 44 -9.36 -11.82 -3.13
C GLU A 44 -9.80 -10.46 -2.60
N ALA A 45 -9.27 -9.39 -3.18
CA ALA A 45 -9.64 -8.03 -2.81
C ALA A 45 -9.86 -7.17 -4.05
N HIS A 46 -10.86 -6.29 -3.97
CA HIS A 46 -11.21 -5.32 -5.01
C HIS A 46 -11.18 -3.92 -4.44
N TYR A 47 -10.70 -2.97 -5.24
CA TYR A 47 -10.74 -1.57 -4.86
C TYR A 47 -12.18 -1.05 -4.91
N ASP A 48 -12.59 -0.42 -3.83
CA ASP A 48 -13.86 0.29 -3.74
C ASP A 48 -13.56 1.79 -3.65
N ALA A 49 -13.98 2.55 -4.66
CA ALA A 49 -13.70 3.97 -4.76
C ALA A 49 -14.46 4.79 -3.70
N ASP A 50 -15.68 4.38 -3.34
CA ASP A 50 -16.53 5.06 -2.36
C ASP A 50 -15.95 4.89 -0.94
N ALA A 51 -15.44 3.70 -0.63
CA ALA A 51 -14.71 3.41 0.60
C ALA A 51 -13.23 3.85 0.54
N SER A 52 -12.73 4.20 -0.66
CA SER A 52 -11.33 4.54 -0.97
C SER A 52 -10.31 3.52 -0.44
N ARG A 53 -10.63 2.23 -0.50
CA ARG A 53 -9.78 1.14 0.00
C ARG A 53 -10.06 -0.18 -0.71
N TYR A 54 -9.14 -1.13 -0.55
CA TYR A 54 -9.41 -2.52 -0.93
C TYR A 54 -10.38 -3.19 0.04
N ILE A 55 -11.42 -3.81 -0.51
CA ILE A 55 -12.39 -4.63 0.21
C ILE A 55 -12.10 -6.08 -0.11
N VAL A 56 -11.91 -6.90 0.93
CA VAL A 56 -11.76 -8.34 0.78
C VAL A 56 -13.13 -8.94 0.48
N THR A 57 -13.25 -9.60 -0.67
CA THR A 57 -14.49 -10.23 -1.13
C THR A 57 -14.50 -11.72 -0.83
N THR A 58 -13.33 -12.36 -0.84
CA THR A 58 -13.18 -13.80 -0.64
C THR A 58 -11.98 -14.11 0.24
N ILE A 59 -12.14 -15.06 1.18
CA ILE A 59 -11.05 -15.67 1.95
C ILE A 59 -11.22 -17.19 1.88
N VAL A 60 -10.17 -17.89 1.46
CA VAL A 60 -10.09 -19.35 1.44
C VAL A 60 -8.88 -19.77 2.26
N SER A 61 -9.12 -20.55 3.30
CA SER A 61 -8.06 -21.14 4.14
C SER A 61 -8.08 -22.65 3.97
N ARG A 62 -6.93 -23.26 3.71
CA ARG A 62 -6.81 -24.71 3.53
C ARG A 62 -5.55 -25.25 4.19
N GLY A 63 -5.65 -26.45 4.76
CA GLY A 63 -4.48 -27.22 5.16
C GLY A 63 -3.73 -27.72 3.92
N ILE A 64 -2.41 -27.60 3.92
CA ILE A 64 -1.54 -28.03 2.80
C ILE A 64 -0.65 -29.23 3.14
N ARG A 65 -0.75 -29.74 4.37
CA ARG A 65 -0.04 -30.95 4.82
C ARG A 65 -0.91 -31.80 5.74
N PRO A 66 -0.65 -33.11 5.85
CA PRO A 66 -1.31 -33.96 6.83
C PRO A 66 -1.05 -33.49 8.26
N GLY A 67 -2.03 -33.63 9.15
CA GLY A 67 -1.89 -33.28 10.57
C GLY A 67 -1.70 -31.79 10.86
N PHE A 68 -2.13 -30.91 9.96
CA PHE A 68 -2.21 -29.47 10.24
C PHE A 68 -3.20 -29.20 11.39
N ASP A 69 -3.00 -28.09 12.10
CA ASP A 69 -3.90 -27.70 13.18
C ASP A 69 -5.22 -27.14 12.61
N GLU A 70 -6.30 -27.90 12.70
CA GLU A 70 -7.63 -27.49 12.25
C GLU A 70 -8.17 -26.27 13.00
N VAL A 71 -7.75 -26.05 14.25
CA VAL A 71 -8.17 -24.87 15.04
C VAL A 71 -7.51 -23.61 14.49
N ALA A 72 -6.29 -23.71 13.97
CA ALA A 72 -5.59 -22.59 13.36
C ALA A 72 -6.29 -22.08 12.08
N LEU A 73 -7.09 -22.90 11.38
CA LEU A 73 -7.91 -22.42 10.24
C LEU A 73 -8.89 -21.30 10.63
N ARG A 74 -9.32 -21.28 11.89
CA ARG A 74 -10.23 -20.24 12.40
C ARG A 74 -9.54 -18.90 12.61
N HIS A 75 -8.21 -18.89 12.64
CA HIS A 75 -7.38 -17.74 12.99
C HIS A 75 -6.53 -17.34 11.80
N THR A 76 -7.15 -16.72 10.79
CA THR A 76 -6.40 -16.05 9.72
C THR A 76 -6.27 -14.56 10.03
N ALA A 77 -5.17 -13.96 9.58
CA ALA A 77 -4.94 -12.53 9.67
C ALA A 77 -5.02 -11.87 8.27
N PRO A 78 -6.22 -11.70 7.68
CA PRO A 78 -6.39 -11.06 6.36
C PRO A 78 -5.68 -9.71 6.26
N GLN A 79 -5.67 -8.93 7.34
CA GLN A 79 -5.04 -7.61 7.37
C GLN A 79 -3.53 -7.67 7.12
N ALA A 80 -2.84 -8.66 7.68
CA ALA A 80 -1.40 -8.84 7.47
C ALA A 80 -1.10 -9.22 6.01
N ILE A 81 -1.92 -10.09 5.42
CA ILE A 81 -1.79 -10.49 4.01
C ILE A 81 -2.04 -9.28 3.10
N LEU A 82 -3.06 -8.47 3.38
CA LEU A 82 -3.33 -7.22 2.64
C LEU A 82 -2.15 -6.25 2.70
N GLN A 83 -1.60 -6.01 3.89
CA GLN A 83 -0.47 -5.09 4.07
C GLN A 83 0.76 -5.50 3.25
N ILE A 84 1.03 -6.80 3.13
CA ILE A 84 2.11 -7.35 2.30
C ILE A 84 1.75 -7.27 0.81
N ALA A 85 0.50 -7.52 0.46
CA ALA A 85 0.03 -7.58 -0.93
C ALA A 85 -0.01 -6.22 -1.62
N ILE A 86 -0.52 -5.20 -0.93
CA ILE A 86 -0.88 -3.89 -1.50
C ILE A 86 0.30 -3.15 -2.14
N PRO A 87 1.53 -3.17 -1.59
CA PRO A 87 2.70 -2.61 -2.27
C PRO A 87 2.93 -3.16 -3.70
N HIS A 88 2.54 -4.41 -3.99
CA HIS A 88 2.64 -4.98 -5.33
C HIS A 88 1.54 -4.50 -6.29
N CYS A 89 0.47 -3.94 -5.75
CA CYS A 89 -0.72 -3.50 -6.49
C CYS A 89 -0.69 -2.01 -6.82
N ILE A 90 0.21 -1.23 -6.20
CA ILE A 90 0.35 0.20 -6.42
C ILE A 90 1.54 0.44 -7.34
N ALA A 91 1.30 1.14 -8.45
CA ALA A 91 2.34 1.66 -9.33
C ALA A 91 2.43 3.18 -9.19
N VAL A 92 3.65 3.70 -9.19
CA VAL A 92 3.94 5.13 -9.10
C VAL A 92 4.73 5.58 -10.32
N HIS A 93 4.55 6.84 -10.68
CA HIS A 93 5.32 7.48 -11.74
C HIS A 93 6.40 8.37 -11.10
N LEU A 94 7.67 8.05 -11.31
CA LEU A 94 8.80 8.85 -10.82
C LEU A 94 9.35 9.71 -11.96
N ALA A 95 9.26 11.03 -11.84
CA ALA A 95 9.61 11.96 -12.92
C ALA A 95 11.11 11.98 -13.30
N ASN A 96 12.01 11.47 -12.44
CA ASN A 96 13.47 11.59 -12.59
C ASN A 96 14.19 10.31 -13.06
N GLU A 97 13.48 9.20 -13.28
CA GLU A 97 14.07 8.02 -13.93
C GLU A 97 13.76 8.06 -15.43
N GLY A 98 14.79 7.91 -16.26
CA GLY A 98 14.69 8.05 -17.72
C GLY A 98 13.50 7.29 -18.32
N LYS A 99 12.62 8.03 -19.02
CA LYS A 99 11.44 7.58 -19.78
C LYS A 99 10.43 6.72 -19.00
N HIS A 100 9.41 7.38 -18.44
CA HIS A 100 8.03 6.89 -18.32
C HIS A 100 7.81 5.50 -17.67
N ALA A 101 8.73 5.03 -16.83
CA ALA A 101 8.60 3.73 -16.21
C ALA A 101 7.72 3.84 -14.96
N TRP A 102 6.50 3.34 -15.05
CA TRP A 102 5.74 2.99 -13.85
C TRP A 102 6.47 1.86 -13.13
N VAL A 103 6.63 2.00 -11.82
CA VAL A 103 7.28 1.01 -10.95
C VAL A 103 6.35 0.74 -9.78
N THR A 104 6.28 -0.51 -9.33
CA THR A 104 5.46 -0.83 -8.16
C THR A 104 6.12 -0.35 -6.87
N ILE A 105 5.33 -0.04 -5.84
CA ILE A 105 5.90 0.28 -4.51
C ILE A 105 6.76 -0.89 -4.02
N ALA A 106 6.34 -2.14 -4.25
CA ALA A 106 7.11 -3.31 -3.88
C ALA A 106 8.49 -3.38 -4.57
N GLU A 107 8.60 -2.98 -5.83
CA GLU A 107 9.88 -2.89 -6.56
C GLU A 107 10.76 -1.76 -6.01
N LEU A 108 10.18 -0.62 -5.64
CA LEU A 108 10.89 0.48 -4.97
C LEU A 108 11.37 0.10 -3.57
N SER A 109 10.57 -0.67 -2.84
CA SER A 109 10.78 -1.03 -1.43
C SER A 109 11.78 -2.17 -1.23
N GLN A 110 12.32 -2.77 -2.30
CA GLN A 110 13.38 -3.80 -2.20
C GLN A 110 14.65 -3.28 -1.51
N SER A 111 14.76 -1.98 -1.30
CA SER A 111 15.69 -1.35 -0.38
C SER A 111 15.01 -1.07 0.97
N GLU A 112 15.24 -1.95 1.95
CA GLU A 112 15.02 -1.70 3.39
C GLU A 112 13.58 -1.48 3.89
N GLY A 113 12.55 -1.90 3.15
CA GLY A 113 11.15 -1.80 3.63
C GLY A 113 10.61 -0.37 3.68
N ARG A 114 11.19 0.54 2.90
CA ARG A 114 10.73 1.92 2.70
C ARG A 114 9.82 2.02 1.49
N ILE A 115 8.78 2.84 1.56
CA ILE A 115 7.86 3.09 0.43
C ILE A 115 8.56 3.85 -0.70
N ILE A 116 9.49 4.76 -0.37
CA ILE A 116 10.25 5.55 -1.34
C ILE A 116 11.76 5.34 -1.16
N PRO A 117 12.57 5.48 -2.23
CA PRO A 117 14.02 5.45 -2.12
C PRO A 117 14.58 6.56 -1.20
N GLN A 118 15.68 6.26 -0.50
CA GLN A 118 16.32 7.22 0.42
C GLN A 118 16.71 8.56 -0.23
N TRP A 119 17.19 8.54 -1.48
CA TRP A 119 17.57 9.74 -2.21
C TRP A 119 16.40 10.70 -2.40
N MET A 120 15.20 10.16 -2.63
CA MET A 120 13.98 10.95 -2.82
C MET A 120 13.52 11.56 -1.50
N ALA A 121 13.58 10.77 -0.42
CA ALA A 121 13.34 11.27 0.93
C ALA A 121 14.26 12.46 1.28
N ALA A 122 15.54 12.36 0.93
CA ALA A 122 16.52 13.41 1.19
C ALA A 122 16.25 14.71 0.41
N GLU A 123 15.82 14.63 -0.85
CA GLU A 123 15.49 15.81 -1.66
C GLU A 123 14.24 16.57 -1.19
N VAL A 124 13.22 15.84 -0.71
CA VAL A 124 11.93 16.40 -0.29
C VAL A 124 12.04 17.28 0.97
N VAL A 125 12.98 16.96 1.85
CA VAL A 125 13.20 17.66 3.12
C VAL A 125 13.99 18.96 2.92
N LYS A 126 14.67 19.14 1.78
CA LYS A 126 15.39 20.39 1.48
C LYS A 126 14.45 21.60 1.36
N ARG A 127 14.97 22.79 1.65
CA ARG A 127 14.23 24.06 1.46
C ARG A 127 14.02 24.31 -0.04
N GLY A 128 12.81 24.69 -0.43
CA GLY A 128 12.46 25.07 -1.81
C GLY A 128 11.66 24.04 -2.61
N SER A 129 11.74 22.75 -2.29
CA SER A 129 11.11 21.63 -3.03
C SER A 129 9.60 21.51 -2.76
N LYS A 130 8.81 22.57 -3.03
CA LYS A 130 7.38 22.58 -2.67
C LYS A 130 6.58 21.57 -3.49
N ASN A 131 6.80 21.47 -4.80
CA ASN A 131 5.98 20.63 -5.67
C ASN A 131 6.36 19.16 -5.54
N GLU A 132 7.66 18.86 -5.58
CA GLU A 132 8.23 17.52 -5.42
C GLU A 132 7.85 16.93 -4.06
N ARG A 133 7.84 17.76 -3.00
CA ARG A 133 7.34 17.34 -1.69
C ARG A 133 5.89 16.93 -1.75
N MET A 134 5.04 17.69 -2.43
CA MET A 134 3.61 17.37 -2.48
C MET A 134 3.34 16.08 -3.27
N GLU A 135 4.10 15.80 -4.33
CA GLU A 135 4.04 14.52 -5.05
C GLU A 135 4.46 13.35 -4.15
N VAL A 136 5.57 13.48 -3.42
CA VAL A 136 6.01 12.44 -2.49
C VAL A 136 5.02 12.24 -1.35
N ILE A 137 4.43 13.32 -0.81
CA ILE A 137 3.38 13.21 0.20
C ILE A 137 2.14 12.50 -0.34
N GLN A 138 1.76 12.72 -1.60
CA GLN A 138 0.70 11.98 -2.25
C GLN A 138 1.02 10.49 -2.36
N ILE A 139 2.25 10.14 -2.76
CA ILE A 139 2.70 8.74 -2.84
C ILE A 139 2.64 8.06 -1.47
N LEU A 140 3.27 8.67 -0.46
CA LEU A 140 3.33 8.14 0.90
C LEU A 140 1.93 8.00 1.51
N TYR A 141 1.07 9.01 1.31
CA TYR A 141 -0.29 8.98 1.82
C TYR A 141 -1.12 7.89 1.13
N GLY A 142 -1.13 7.84 -0.20
CA GLY A 142 -1.93 6.87 -0.95
C GLY A 142 -1.51 5.45 -0.66
N ALA A 143 -0.20 5.16 -0.68
CA ALA A 143 0.29 3.81 -0.42
C ALA A 143 -0.02 3.32 1.00
N SER A 144 0.19 4.18 2.02
CA SER A 144 -0.12 3.83 3.40
C SER A 144 -1.63 3.70 3.65
N ALA A 145 -2.44 4.63 3.14
CA ALA A 145 -3.89 4.59 3.29
C ALA A 145 -4.49 3.32 2.69
N LEU A 146 -4.07 2.95 1.47
CA LEU A 146 -4.49 1.70 0.82
C LEU A 146 -4.08 0.49 1.65
N ALA A 147 -2.85 0.46 2.17
CA ALA A 147 -2.36 -0.60 3.05
C ALA A 147 -3.00 -0.62 4.46
N GLY A 148 -3.91 0.31 4.78
CA GLY A 148 -4.49 0.45 6.11
C GLY A 148 -3.48 0.91 7.17
N LEU A 149 -2.36 1.49 6.77
CA LEU A 149 -1.34 2.05 7.65
C LEU A 149 -1.60 3.55 7.91
N PRO A 150 -1.35 4.08 9.12
CA PRO A 150 -1.58 5.48 9.42
C PRO A 150 -0.69 6.42 8.58
N PRO A 151 -1.24 7.25 7.66
CA PRO A 151 -0.42 8.01 6.73
C PRO A 151 0.52 9.01 7.39
N THR A 152 0.07 9.64 8.47
CA THR A 152 0.88 10.61 9.23
C THR A 152 2.09 9.93 9.88
N LYS A 153 1.95 8.68 10.34
CA LYS A 153 3.06 7.90 10.92
C LYS A 153 4.02 7.45 9.82
N THR A 154 3.49 7.00 8.68
CA THR A 154 4.30 6.66 7.50
C THR A 154 5.16 7.83 7.06
N VAL A 155 4.59 9.03 6.88
CA VAL A 155 5.34 10.22 6.45
C VAL A 155 6.46 10.58 7.44
N GLN A 156 6.22 10.45 8.75
CA GLN A 156 7.27 10.69 9.76
C GLN A 156 8.44 9.75 9.60
N LEU A 157 8.17 8.44 9.47
CA LEU A 157 9.19 7.41 9.41
C LEU A 157 9.98 7.48 8.09
N GLU A 158 9.29 7.63 6.97
CA GLU A 158 9.89 7.66 5.64
C GLU A 158 10.78 8.88 5.44
N LEU A 159 10.31 10.06 5.88
CA LEU A 159 11.01 11.33 5.69
C LEU A 159 11.84 11.77 6.89
N ASN A 160 11.82 11.01 7.98
CA ASN A 160 12.45 11.37 9.26
C ASN A 160 12.10 12.80 9.73
N VAL A 161 10.81 13.13 9.74
CA VAL A 161 10.30 14.46 10.13
C VAL A 161 9.38 14.39 11.36
N PRO A 162 9.26 15.46 12.15
CA PRO A 162 8.33 15.50 13.28
C PRO A 162 6.86 15.31 12.86
N HIS A 163 6.03 14.75 13.76
CA HIS A 163 4.59 14.58 13.55
C HIS A 163 3.90 15.85 13.04
N ARG A 164 4.14 17.00 13.68
CA ARG A 164 3.52 18.28 13.27
C ARG A 164 3.85 18.65 11.83
N THR A 165 5.09 18.40 11.39
CA THR A 165 5.54 18.64 10.01
C THR A 165 4.84 17.69 9.03
N ALA A 166 4.76 16.40 9.37
CA ALA A 166 4.04 15.42 8.56
C ALA A 166 2.55 15.79 8.40
N SER A 167 1.88 16.15 9.50
CA SER A 167 0.48 16.58 9.49
C SER A 167 0.26 17.86 8.68
N ASP A 168 1.12 18.86 8.83
CA ASP A 168 1.06 20.11 8.05
C ASP A 168 1.20 19.84 6.55
N TRP A 169 2.15 18.99 6.16
CA TRP A 169 2.36 18.65 4.75
C TRP A 169 1.21 17.86 4.15
N ILE A 170 0.63 16.90 4.89
CA ILE A 170 -0.59 16.19 4.48
C ILE A 170 -1.76 17.17 4.35
N GLY A 171 -1.91 18.11 5.29
CA GLY A 171 -2.94 19.14 5.23
C GLY A 171 -2.82 20.04 4.00
N LYS A 172 -1.59 20.44 3.65
CA LYS A 172 -1.30 21.21 2.43
C LYS A 172 -1.61 20.42 1.16
N ALA A 173 -1.18 19.16 1.09
CA ALA A 173 -1.50 18.29 -0.05
C ALA A 173 -3.01 18.07 -0.21
N ARG A 174 -3.75 17.93 0.89
CA ARG A 174 -5.22 17.84 0.88
C ARG A 174 -5.87 19.13 0.37
N THR A 175 -5.42 20.28 0.88
CA THR A 175 -5.92 21.60 0.47
C THR A 175 -5.66 21.87 -1.01
N ALA A 176 -4.53 21.40 -1.53
CA ALA A 176 -4.18 21.45 -2.95
C ALA A 176 -4.95 20.43 -3.82
N GLY A 177 -5.83 19.61 -3.24
CA GLY A 177 -6.64 18.62 -3.97
C GLY A 177 -5.90 17.35 -4.39
N LEU A 178 -4.62 17.18 -4.01
CA LEU A 178 -3.80 16.03 -4.42
C LEU A 178 -4.26 14.73 -3.77
N LEU A 179 -4.91 14.80 -2.60
CA LEU A 179 -5.39 13.62 -1.88
C LEU A 179 -6.87 13.32 -2.15
N LYS A 180 -7.46 13.91 -3.19
CA LYS A 180 -8.86 13.68 -3.55
C LYS A 180 -9.08 12.21 -3.90
N GLY A 181 -10.15 11.62 -3.34
CA GLY A 181 -10.46 10.19 -3.52
C GLY A 181 -9.57 9.25 -2.70
N MET A 182 -8.71 9.78 -1.81
CA MET A 182 -7.93 8.99 -0.87
C MET A 182 -8.42 9.27 0.55
N SER A 183 -8.87 8.23 1.25
CA SER A 183 -9.27 8.31 2.64
C SER A 183 -8.48 7.31 3.46
N TYR A 184 -8.15 7.69 4.69
CA TYR A 184 -7.68 6.77 5.70
C TYR A 184 -8.68 6.82 6.84
N THR A 185 -9.42 5.74 7.02
CA THR A 185 -10.24 5.54 8.19
C THR A 185 -9.43 4.64 9.11
N PRO A 186 -9.01 5.11 10.30
CA PRO A 186 -8.44 4.23 11.31
C PRO A 186 -9.41 3.06 11.49
N GLY A 187 -8.92 1.82 11.38
CA GLY A 187 -9.71 0.69 11.84
C GLY A 187 -10.15 0.98 13.28
N ARG A 188 -11.36 0.56 13.68
CA ARG A 188 -11.71 0.57 15.11
C ARG A 188 -10.55 -0.11 15.84
N GLN A 189 -9.88 0.63 16.73
CA GLN A 189 -9.11 -0.04 17.76
C GLN A 189 -10.12 -0.95 18.47
N ALA A 190 -9.77 -2.23 18.62
CA ALA A 190 -10.44 -3.00 19.66
C ALA A 190 -10.15 -2.23 20.96
N ASP A 191 -11.19 -1.76 21.62
CA ASP A 191 -11.08 -1.29 23.00
C ASP A 191 -10.67 -2.54 23.80
N ASP A 192 -9.42 -2.59 24.26
CA ASP A 192 -8.97 -3.54 25.29
C ASP A 192 -9.53 -3.12 26.65
#